data_AF-A0A353FB88-F1
#
_entry.id   AF-A0A353FB88-F1
#
_cell.length_a   1.000
_cell.length_b   1.000
_cell.length_c   1.000
_cell.angle_alpha   90.00
_cell.angle_beta   90.00
_cell.angle_gamma   90.00
#
_symmetry.space_group_name_H-M   'P 1'
#
loop_
_entity.id
_entity.type
_entity.pdbx_description
1 polymer ?
#
loop_
_entity_poly.entity_id
_entity_poly.type
_entity_poly.pdbx_seq_one_letter_code
_entity_poly.pdbx_strand_id
1 'polypeptide(L)' 'MKTISPGKSRTLLVAGLFTIAASQVFIHFIQLPDLARGFSMGIGIGLLLVATVFGNLRPAQ' A
#
# COMPACT_ATOMS: atom_id res chain seq x y z
N MET A 1 -6.06 17.37 12.47
CA MET A 1 -5.88 15.99 11.98
C MET A 1 -4.70 15.35 12.70
N LYS A 2 -4.85 14.15 13.27
CA LYS A 2 -3.79 13.48 14.03
C LYS A 2 -2.88 12.72 13.06
N THR A 3 -1.61 13.12 12.98
CA THR A 3 -0.62 12.46 12.12
C THR A 3 -0.18 11.13 12.72
N ILE A 4 0.10 10.14 11.86
CA ILE A 4 0.61 8.83 12.26
C ILE A 4 2.11 8.97 12.55
N SER A 5 2.61 8.27 13.58
CA SER A 5 4.04 8.29 13.90
C SER A 5 4.90 7.82 12.71
N PRO A 6 6.11 8.35 12.53
CA PRO A 6 6.95 8.03 11.37
C PRO A 6 7.26 6.53 11.24
N GLY A 7 7.46 5.82 12.35
CA GLY A 7 7.65 4.35 12.32
C GLY A 7 6.44 3.57 11.82
N LYS A 8 5.22 3.99 12.22
CA LYS A 8 3.97 3.37 11.75
C LYS A 8 3.70 3.71 10.28
N SER A 9 3.95 4.95 9.87
CA SER A 9 3.83 5.38 8.48
C SER A 9 4.78 4.61 7.56
N ARG A 10 6.05 4.42 7.96
CA ARG A 10 7.01 3.62 7.17
C ARG A 10 6.57 2.16 7.03
N THR A 11 6.00 1.59 8.10
CA THR A 11 5.45 0.22 8.08
C THR A 11 4.26 0.11 7.12
N LEU A 12 3.33 1.09 7.15
CA LEU A 12 2.20 1.16 6.20
C LEU A 12 2.67 1.29 4.75
N LEU A 13 3.72 2.07 4.51
CA LEU A 13 4.30 2.27 3.19
C LEU A 13 4.90 0.95 2.64
N VAL A 14 5.67 0.25 3.46
CA VAL A 14 6.22 -1.07 3.13
C VAL A 14 5.10 -2.09 2.88
N ALA A 15 4.08 -2.11 3.74
CA ALA A 15 2.93 -3.01 3.59
C ALA A 15 2.14 -2.73 2.28
N GLY A 16 1.94 -1.45 1.93
CA GLY A 16 1.30 -1.05 0.68
C GLY A 16 2.09 -1.49 -0.55
N LEU A 17 3.40 -1.21 -0.59
CA LEU A 17 4.28 -1.63 -1.68
C LEU A 17 4.31 -3.16 -1.82
N PHE A 18 4.43 -3.88 -0.70
CA PHE A 18 4.41 -5.33 -0.68
C PHE A 18 3.10 -5.91 -1.21
N THR A 19 1.96 -5.32 -0.82
CA THR A 19 0.64 -5.75 -1.28
C THR A 19 0.49 -5.59 -2.79
N ILE A 20 0.96 -4.48 -3.36
CA ILE A 20 0.94 -4.25 -4.81
C ILE A 20 1.83 -5.25 -5.53
N ALA A 21 3.06 -5.45 -5.05
CA ALA A 21 4.00 -6.39 -5.65
C ALA A 21 3.48 -7.83 -5.60
N ALA A 22 2.94 -8.26 -4.46
CA ALA A 22 2.33 -9.58 -4.31
C ALA A 22 1.13 -9.73 -5.25
N SER A 23 0.27 -8.71 -5.36
CA SER A 23 -0.88 -8.74 -6.28
C SER A 23 -0.43 -8.93 -7.72
N GLN A 24 0.59 -8.19 -8.18
CA GLN A 24 1.16 -8.33 -9.53
C GLN A 24 1.66 -9.76 -9.80
N VAL A 25 2.34 -10.37 -8.82
CA VAL A 25 2.80 -11.76 -8.90
C VAL A 25 1.61 -12.71 -9.01
N PHE A 26 0.62 -12.61 -8.12
CA PHE A 26 -0.55 -13.50 -8.15
C PHE A 26 -1.35 -13.39 -9.45
N ILE A 27 -1.56 -12.18 -9.96
CA ILE A 27 -2.28 -11.93 -11.22
C ILE A 27 -1.54 -12.55 -12.41
N HIS A 28 -0.21 -12.60 -12.38
CA HIS A 28 0.57 -13.20 -13.46
C HIS A 28 0.37 -14.71 -13.55
N PHE A 29 0.25 -15.39 -12.41
CA PHE A 29 0.12 -16.86 -12.35
C PHE A 29 -1.32 -17.36 -12.28
N ILE A 30 -2.25 -16.53 -11.82
CA ILE A 30 -3.66 -16.89 -11.61
C ILE A 30 -4.54 -15.84 -12.27
N GLN A 31 -5.45 -16.27 -13.14
CA GLN A 31 -6.52 -15.41 -13.63
C GLN A 31 -7.51 -15.14 -12.50
N LEU A 32 -7.26 -14.07 -11.76
CA LEU A 32 -8.20 -13.54 -10.78
C LEU A 32 -9.37 -12.84 -11.50
N PRO A 33 -10.61 -12.98 -11.00
CA PRO A 33 -11.73 -12.15 -11.46
C PRO A 33 -11.38 -10.67 -11.37
N ASP A 34 -11.89 -9.86 -12.30
CA ASP A 34 -11.59 -8.43 -12.39
C ASP A 34 -11.82 -7.68 -11.06
N LEU A 35 -12.87 -8.06 -10.33
CA LEU A 35 -13.17 -7.49 -9.02
C LEU A 35 -12.07 -7.78 -7.99
N ALA A 36 -11.58 -9.03 -7.91
CA ALA A 36 -10.53 -9.41 -6.97
C ALA A 36 -9.19 -8.75 -7.33
N ARG A 37 -8.91 -8.64 -8.64
CA ARG A 37 -7.76 -7.90 -9.16
C ARG A 37 -7.82 -6.43 -8.76
N GLY A 38 -8.95 -5.76 -9.01
CA GLY A 38 -9.15 -4.37 -8.65
C GLY A 38 -9.07 -4.13 -7.14
N PHE A 39 -9.66 -5.02 -6.33
CA PHE A 39 -9.67 -4.89 -4.88
C PHE A 39 -8.28 -5.01 -4.27
N SER A 40 -7.48 -6.00 -4.70
CA SER A 40 -6.11 -6.18 -4.23
C SER A 40 -5.21 -4.98 -4.56
N MET A 41 -5.36 -4.43 -5.76
CA MET A 41 -4.64 -3.22 -6.19
C MET A 41 -5.11 -1.98 -5.42
N GLY A 42 -6.43 -1.86 -5.20
CA GLY A 42 -7.05 -0.79 -4.42
C GLY A 42 -6.61 -0.77 -2.97
N ILE A 43 -6.49 -1.93 -2.31
CA ILE A 43 -5.94 -2.03 -0.94
C ILE A 43 -4.50 -1.53 -0.90
N GLY A 44 -3.67 -1.97 -1.85
CA GLY A 44 -2.28 -1.53 -1.95
C GLY A 44 -2.16 -0.01 -2.08
N ILE A 45 -2.92 0.59 -2.99
CA ILE A 45 -2.94 2.04 -3.21
C ILE A 45 -3.50 2.77 -1.98
N GLY A 46 -4.57 2.26 -1.37
CA GLY A 46 -5.17 2.83 -0.17
C GLY A 46 -4.18 2.89 1.01
N LEU A 47 -3.41 1.82 1.22
CA LEU A 47 -2.35 1.78 2.22
C LEU A 47 -1.27 2.83 1.96
N LEU A 48 -0.86 3.02 0.71
CA LEU A 48 0.12 4.05 0.33
C LEU A 48 -0.42 5.47 0.54
N LEU A 49 -1.67 5.73 0.18
CA LEU A 49 -2.33 7.01 0.42
C LEU A 49 -2.39 7.31 1.91
N VAL A 50 -2.79 6.33 2.73
CA VAL A 50 -2.83 6.52 4.19
C VAL A 50 -1.42 6.78 4.74
N ALA A 51 -0.43 6.03 4.29
CA ALA A 51 0.96 6.20 4.70
C ALA A 51 1.51 7.60 4.36
N THR A 52 1.14 8.14 3.19
CA THR A 52 1.71 9.38 2.64
C THR A 52 0.94 10.62 3.10
N VAL A 53 -0.39 10.57 3.10
CA VAL A 53 -1.24 11.72 3.46
C VAL A 53 -1.28 11.94 4.97
N PHE A 54 -1.34 10.86 5.76
CA PHE A 54 -1.46 10.95 7.21
C PHE A 54 -0.15 10.67 7.95
N GLY A 55 0.86 10.10 7.29
CA GLY A 55 2.15 9.83 7.89
C GLY A 55 3.07 11.04 7.91
N ASN A 56 3.77 11.24 9.02
CA ASN A 56 4.85 12.22 9.09
C ASN A 56 6.14 11.66 8.46
N LEU A 57 6.10 11.40 7.14
CA LEU A 57 7.26 10.98 6.36
C LEU A 57 8.20 12.17 6.24
N ARG A 58 9.16 12.28 7.17
CA ARG A 58 10.25 13.25 7.00
C ARG A 58 11.01 12.85 5.73
N PRO A 59 11.15 13.75 4.74
CA PRO A 59 12.06 13.48 3.63
C PRO A 59 13.44 13.22 4.22
N ALA A 60 14.11 12.17 3.74
CA ALA A 60 15.50 11.92 4.11
C ALA A 60 16.32 13.13 3.64
N GLN A 61 16.76 13.94 4.59
CA GLN A 61 17.74 15.01 4.43
C GLN A 61 19.08 14.45 4.92
#